data_AF-A0A7Y5LZF6-F1
#
_entry.id   AF-A0A7Y5LZF6-F1
#
_cell.length_a   1.000
_cell.length_b   1.000
_cell.length_c   1.000
_cell.angle_alpha   90.00
_cell.angle_beta   90.00
_cell.angle_gamma   90.00
#
_symmetry.space_group_name_H-M   'P 1'
#
loop_
_entity.id
_entity.type
_entity.pdbx_description
1 polymer ?
#
loop_
_entity_poly.entity_id
_entity_poly.type
_entity_poly.pdbx_seq_one_letter_code
_entity_poly.pdbx_strand_id
1 'polypeptide(L)'
;AGLLMLPIARADAVATPWLVRVTGLEPDAGGPMAGFLESLLRGHSLPVLLLLTAALPALAEETLFRGWVLRGLRSEMSGVAAILLSSVIFGVFHMEPERIAFTAALGAGLGFLALRTGSLWPGVVAHALHNGVTVGAAKVWMEAPETATAVRVFGGQAPIAGIAGLAAAGAGLLLVHLSTRSAPGARDSLGAPPPSG
;
A
#
# COMPACT_ATOMS: atom_id res chain seq x y z
N ALA A 1 -5.93 -27.63 1.56
CA ALA A 1 -5.65 -26.88 0.32
C ALA A 1 -6.79 -26.91 -0.70
N GLY A 2 -7.46 -28.05 -0.94
CA GLY A 2 -8.45 -28.19 -2.03
C GLY A 2 -9.78 -27.41 -1.91
N LEU A 3 -10.29 -27.13 -0.71
CA LEU A 3 -11.60 -26.45 -0.55
C LEU A 3 -11.55 -24.92 -0.79
N LEU A 4 -10.39 -24.29 -0.60
CA LEU A 4 -10.20 -22.84 -0.82
C LEU A 4 -9.93 -22.48 -2.29
N MET A 5 -9.53 -23.47 -3.11
CA MET A 5 -9.28 -23.29 -4.54
C MET A 5 -10.56 -23.34 -5.38
N LEU A 6 -11.64 -23.95 -4.88
CA LEU A 6 -12.90 -24.10 -5.61
C LEU A 6 -13.61 -22.76 -5.90
N PRO A 7 -13.68 -21.79 -4.95
CA PRO A 7 -14.25 -20.47 -5.20
C PRO A 7 -13.38 -19.62 -6.15
N ILE A 8 -12.05 -19.71 -6.01
CA ILE A 8 -11.07 -18.98 -6.85
C ILE A 8 -11.13 -19.49 -8.29
N ALA A 9 -11.13 -20.81 -8.48
CA ALA A 9 -11.28 -21.42 -9.81
C ALA A 9 -12.63 -21.08 -10.48
N ARG A 10 -13.69 -20.90 -9.70
CA ARG A 10 -15.00 -20.46 -10.22
C ARG A 10 -15.05 -18.97 -10.56
N ALA A 11 -14.36 -18.13 -9.79
CA ALA A 11 -14.22 -16.71 -10.12
C ALA A 11 -13.42 -16.54 -11.41
N ASP A 12 -12.32 -17.30 -11.60
CA ASP A 12 -11.56 -17.32 -12.85
C ASP A 12 -12.39 -17.81 -14.04
N ALA A 13 -13.23 -18.83 -13.86
CA ALA A 13 -14.07 -19.36 -14.92
C ALA A 13 -15.11 -18.35 -15.47
N VAL A 14 -15.48 -17.33 -14.69
CA VAL A 14 -16.43 -16.27 -15.10
C VAL A 14 -15.71 -14.98 -15.47
N ALA A 15 -14.65 -14.62 -14.76
CA ALA A 15 -13.88 -13.41 -15.00
C ALA A 15 -13.08 -13.51 -16.31
N THR A 16 -12.52 -14.67 -16.61
CA THR A 16 -11.69 -14.90 -17.81
C THR A 16 -12.44 -14.64 -19.11
N PRO A 17 -13.63 -15.23 -19.36
CA PRO A 17 -14.37 -15.00 -20.61
C PRO A 17 -14.96 -13.59 -20.73
N TRP A 18 -15.15 -12.89 -19.61
CA TRP A 18 -15.60 -11.50 -19.59
C TRP A 18 -14.43 -10.55 -19.89
N LEU A 19 -13.27 -10.75 -19.26
CA LEU A 19 -12.04 -9.99 -19.49
C LEU A 19 -11.57 -10.12 -20.94
N VAL A 20 -11.53 -11.34 -21.50
CA VAL A 20 -11.17 -11.56 -22.91
C VAL A 20 -12.13 -10.80 -23.84
N ARG A 21 -13.42 -10.77 -23.54
CA ARG A 21 -14.41 -10.02 -24.34
C ARG A 21 -14.26 -8.51 -24.25
N VAL A 22 -13.92 -7.98 -23.08
CA VAL A 22 -13.80 -6.53 -22.85
C VAL A 22 -12.44 -6.00 -23.31
N THR A 23 -11.39 -6.79 -23.17
CA THR A 23 -9.99 -6.37 -23.42
C THR A 23 -9.41 -6.91 -24.73
N GLY A 24 -9.97 -7.98 -25.28
CA GLY A 24 -9.45 -8.68 -26.47
C GLY A 24 -8.18 -9.50 -26.22
N LEU A 25 -7.77 -9.67 -24.96
CA LEU A 25 -6.53 -10.37 -24.60
C LEU A 25 -6.82 -11.86 -24.33
N GLU A 26 -6.21 -12.74 -25.13
CA GLU A 26 -6.19 -14.19 -24.90
C GLU A 26 -5.37 -14.49 -23.62
N PRO A 27 -5.79 -15.46 -22.78
CA PRO A 27 -5.04 -15.81 -21.57
C PRO A 27 -3.71 -16.48 -21.96
N ASP A 28 -2.58 -15.89 -21.58
CA ASP A 28 -1.29 -16.55 -21.62
C ASP A 28 -1.13 -17.51 -20.40
N ALA A 29 0.03 -18.14 -20.28
CA ALA A 29 0.32 -19.09 -19.20
C ALA A 29 0.22 -18.50 -17.76
N GLY A 30 0.13 -17.17 -17.62
CA GLY A 30 -0.10 -16.46 -16.35
C GLY A 30 -1.56 -16.12 -16.06
N GLY A 31 -2.48 -16.42 -16.98
CA GLY A 31 -3.90 -16.11 -16.87
C GLY A 31 -4.25 -14.68 -17.31
N PRO A 32 -5.54 -14.32 -17.37
CA PRO A 32 -6.01 -13.10 -18.02
C PRO A 32 -5.52 -11.82 -17.34
N MET A 33 -5.36 -11.86 -16.00
CA MET A 33 -4.84 -10.73 -15.25
C MET A 33 -3.35 -10.50 -15.55
N ALA A 34 -2.56 -11.56 -15.68
CA ALA A 34 -1.15 -11.45 -16.02
C ALA A 34 -0.96 -10.89 -17.43
N GLY A 35 -1.68 -11.44 -18.42
CA GLY A 35 -1.65 -10.93 -19.80
C GLY A 35 -2.16 -9.48 -19.91
N PHE A 36 -3.17 -9.10 -19.12
CA PHE A 36 -3.61 -7.71 -19.00
C PHE A 36 -2.52 -6.80 -18.43
N LEU A 37 -1.88 -7.20 -17.33
CA LEU A 37 -0.80 -6.44 -16.71
C LEU A 37 0.39 -6.29 -17.67
N GLU A 38 0.76 -7.36 -18.38
CA GLU A 38 1.82 -7.34 -19.38
C GLU A 38 1.50 -6.36 -20.51
N SER A 39 0.28 -6.42 -21.03
CA SER A 39 -0.21 -5.51 -22.07
C SER A 39 -0.20 -4.05 -21.59
N LEU A 40 -0.58 -3.82 -20.33
CA LEU A 40 -0.56 -2.50 -19.71
C LEU A 40 0.89 -1.96 -19.64
N LEU A 41 1.81 -2.78 -19.12
CA LEU A 41 3.22 -2.43 -18.89
C LEU A 41 3.96 -2.14 -20.20
N ARG A 42 3.70 -2.92 -21.26
CA ARG A 42 4.29 -2.71 -22.60
C ARG A 42 3.64 -1.56 -23.36
N GLY A 43 2.31 -1.41 -23.24
CA GLY A 43 1.53 -0.49 -24.06
C GLY A 43 1.55 0.97 -23.61
N HIS A 44 2.02 1.27 -22.40
CA HIS A 44 1.91 2.59 -21.80
C HIS A 44 3.24 3.15 -21.29
N SER A 45 3.35 4.48 -21.27
CA SER A 45 4.49 5.18 -20.69
C SER A 45 4.50 5.09 -19.17
N LEU A 46 5.68 5.22 -18.56
CA LEU A 46 5.83 5.15 -17.10
C LEU A 46 4.91 6.14 -16.33
N PRO A 47 4.74 7.41 -16.75
CA PRO A 47 3.83 8.33 -16.05
C PRO A 47 2.37 7.84 -16.01
N VAL A 48 1.88 7.25 -17.11
CA VAL A 48 0.52 6.68 -17.18
C VAL A 48 0.40 5.50 -16.23
N LEU A 49 1.41 4.63 -16.20
CA LEU A 49 1.43 3.48 -15.30
C LEU A 49 1.47 3.91 -13.83
N LEU A 50 2.29 4.90 -13.46
CA LEU A 50 2.34 5.44 -12.11
C LEU A 50 0.99 6.02 -11.67
N LEU A 51 0.27 6.69 -12.57
CA LEU A 51 -1.05 7.20 -12.26
C LEU A 51 -2.06 6.07 -12.01
N LEU A 52 -2.16 5.13 -12.95
CA LEU A 52 -3.22 4.12 -12.98
C LEU A 52 -2.99 2.95 -12.01
N THR A 53 -1.74 2.59 -11.75
CA THR A 53 -1.39 1.40 -10.97
C THR A 53 -0.76 1.71 -9.61
N ALA A 54 -0.32 2.95 -9.38
CA ALA A 54 0.26 3.35 -8.10
C ALA A 54 -0.58 4.39 -7.37
N ALA A 55 -0.81 5.56 -7.96
CA ALA A 55 -1.47 6.67 -7.29
C ALA A 55 -2.97 6.44 -7.07
N LEU A 56 -3.72 6.07 -8.11
CA LEU A 56 -5.17 5.86 -8.01
C LEU A 56 -5.53 4.69 -7.07
N PRO A 57 -4.89 3.50 -7.18
CA PRO A 57 -5.14 2.41 -6.24
C PRO A 57 -4.80 2.79 -4.80
N ALA A 58 -3.65 3.44 -4.56
CA ALA A 58 -3.27 3.88 -3.23
C ALA A 58 -4.31 4.84 -2.63
N LEU A 59 -4.81 5.81 -3.40
CA LEU A 59 -5.85 6.73 -2.92
C LEU A 59 -7.15 5.98 -2.57
N ALA A 60 -7.60 5.09 -3.46
CA ALA A 60 -8.83 4.33 -3.28
C ALA A 60 -8.74 3.39 -2.05
N GLU A 61 -7.64 2.65 -1.95
CA GLU A 61 -7.38 1.70 -0.87
C GLU A 61 -7.21 2.41 0.47
N GLU A 62 -6.46 3.51 0.55
CA GLU A 62 -6.35 4.26 1.81
C GLU A 62 -7.70 4.85 2.23
N THR A 63 -8.49 5.34 1.28
CA THR A 63 -9.84 5.86 1.57
C THR A 63 -10.74 4.74 2.11
N LEU A 64 -10.71 3.56 1.51
CA LEU A 64 -11.51 2.42 1.96
C LEU A 64 -11.02 1.89 3.31
N PHE A 65 -9.77 1.48 3.39
CA PHE A 65 -9.27 0.75 4.55
C PHE A 65 -8.98 1.67 5.73
N ARG A 66 -8.38 2.84 5.51
CA ARG A 66 -8.00 3.75 6.62
C ARG A 66 -9.12 4.76 6.86
N GLY A 67 -9.80 5.15 5.78
CA GLY A 67 -10.91 6.08 5.86
C GLY A 67 -12.21 5.48 6.37
N TRP A 68 -12.50 4.21 6.07
CA TRP A 68 -13.77 3.59 6.49
C TRP A 68 -13.57 2.41 7.43
N VAL A 69 -12.84 1.37 7.01
CA VAL A 69 -12.68 0.14 7.81
C VAL A 69 -12.01 0.42 9.16
N LEU A 70 -10.82 1.01 9.18
CA LEU A 70 -10.09 1.33 10.39
C LEU A 70 -10.88 2.28 11.31
N ARG A 71 -11.52 3.31 10.74
CA ARG A 71 -12.34 4.24 11.53
C ARG A 71 -13.54 3.55 12.16
N GLY A 72 -14.21 2.65 11.44
CA GLY A 72 -15.30 1.84 11.97
C GLY A 72 -14.81 0.91 13.08
N LEU A 73 -13.71 0.19 12.89
CA LEU A 73 -13.15 -0.67 13.93
C LEU A 73 -12.77 0.12 15.19
N ARG A 74 -12.27 1.36 15.04
CA ARG A 74 -11.89 2.21 16.17
C ARG A 74 -13.05 2.63 17.07
N SER A 75 -14.32 2.53 16.65
CA SER A 75 -15.45 2.77 17.56
C SER A 75 -15.63 1.65 18.57
N GLU A 76 -15.23 0.42 18.21
CA GLU A 76 -15.49 -0.79 19.00
C GLU A 76 -14.23 -1.35 19.68
N MET A 77 -13.02 -0.96 19.26
CA MET A 77 -11.77 -1.52 19.81
C MET A 77 -10.60 -0.54 19.92
N SER A 78 -9.57 -0.98 20.65
CA SER A 78 -8.34 -0.21 20.87
C SER A 78 -7.62 0.11 19.56
N GLY A 79 -6.77 1.15 19.59
CA GLY A 79 -6.08 1.63 18.39
C GLY A 79 -5.24 0.55 17.73
N VAL A 80 -4.52 -0.19 18.55
CA VAL A 80 -3.66 -1.30 18.11
C VAL A 80 -4.50 -2.45 17.54
N ALA A 81 -5.57 -2.86 18.22
CA ALA A 81 -6.43 -3.94 17.74
C ALA A 81 -7.10 -3.58 16.39
N ALA A 82 -7.57 -2.33 16.25
CA ALA A 82 -8.17 -1.85 15.01
C ALA A 82 -7.16 -1.81 13.86
N ILE A 83 -5.91 -1.39 14.12
CA ILE A 83 -4.83 -1.44 13.12
C ILE A 83 -4.58 -2.88 12.69
N LEU A 84 -4.38 -3.80 13.63
CA LEU A 84 -4.06 -5.19 13.32
C LEU A 84 -5.16 -5.84 12.49
N LEU A 85 -6.42 -5.71 12.91
CA LEU A 85 -7.54 -6.32 12.19
C LEU A 85 -7.75 -5.67 10.81
N SER A 86 -7.73 -4.34 10.71
CA SER A 86 -7.81 -3.65 9.42
C SER A 86 -6.69 -4.06 8.47
N SER A 87 -5.50 -4.36 8.99
CA SER A 87 -4.33 -4.74 8.20
C SER A 87 -4.42 -6.18 7.69
N VAL A 88 -4.96 -7.09 8.52
CA VAL A 88 -5.26 -8.46 8.07
C VAL A 88 -6.33 -8.45 6.98
N ILE A 89 -7.40 -7.67 7.16
CA ILE A 89 -8.45 -7.51 6.14
C ILE A 89 -7.84 -6.97 4.83
N PHE A 90 -6.97 -5.96 4.93
CA PHE A 90 -6.26 -5.40 3.78
C PHE A 90 -5.37 -6.43 3.06
N GLY A 91 -4.63 -7.25 3.82
CA GLY A 91 -3.83 -8.34 3.26
C GLY A 91 -4.67 -9.40 2.54
N VAL A 92 -5.76 -9.85 3.17
CA VAL A 92 -6.68 -10.85 2.58
C VAL A 92 -7.39 -10.33 1.34
N PHE A 93 -7.73 -9.03 1.29
CA PHE A 93 -8.35 -8.39 0.14
C PHE A 93 -7.53 -8.54 -1.15
N HIS A 94 -6.21 -8.72 -1.05
CA HIS A 94 -5.33 -8.91 -2.19
C HIS A 94 -5.37 -10.32 -2.80
N MET A 95 -6.08 -11.27 -2.17
CA MET A 95 -6.39 -12.61 -2.68
C MET A 95 -5.18 -13.47 -3.11
N GLU A 96 -3.97 -13.12 -2.66
CA GLU A 96 -2.73 -13.81 -3.02
C GLU A 96 -2.03 -14.31 -1.76
N PRO A 97 -2.15 -15.62 -1.41
CA PRO A 97 -1.68 -16.16 -0.13
C PRO A 97 -0.22 -15.82 0.22
N GLU A 98 0.71 -15.90 -0.74
CA GLU A 98 2.11 -15.54 -0.48
C GLU A 98 2.33 -14.05 -0.16
N ARG A 99 1.42 -13.17 -0.58
CA ARG A 99 1.53 -11.71 -0.40
C ARG A 99 0.81 -11.21 0.84
N ILE A 100 -0.16 -11.96 1.39
CA ILE A 100 -1.00 -11.54 2.52
C ILE A 100 -0.16 -11.00 3.67
N ALA A 101 0.89 -11.70 4.09
CA ALA A 101 1.70 -11.31 5.24
C ALA A 101 2.43 -9.96 5.01
N PHE A 102 3.04 -9.78 3.84
CA PHE A 102 3.73 -8.54 3.48
C PHE A 102 2.75 -7.37 3.31
N THR A 103 1.62 -7.61 2.65
CA THR A 103 0.57 -6.62 2.46
C THR A 103 -0.06 -6.19 3.79
N ALA A 104 -0.28 -7.15 4.71
CA ALA A 104 -0.74 -6.83 6.06
C ALA A 104 0.29 -6.01 6.85
N ALA A 105 1.59 -6.31 6.72
CA ALA A 105 2.65 -5.54 7.39
C ALA A 105 2.71 -4.08 6.88
N LEU A 106 2.67 -3.88 5.56
CA LEU A 106 2.51 -2.55 4.96
C LEU A 106 1.24 -1.88 5.51
N GLY A 107 0.14 -2.63 5.55
CA GLY A 107 -1.13 -2.12 6.00
C GLY A 107 -1.15 -1.65 7.45
N ALA A 108 -0.35 -2.30 8.31
CA ALA A 108 -0.20 -1.92 9.71
C ALA A 108 0.58 -0.60 9.85
N GLY A 109 1.63 -0.42 9.06
CA GLY A 109 2.38 0.84 8.99
C GLY A 109 1.48 2.00 8.54
N LEU A 110 0.70 1.80 7.49
CA LEU A 110 -0.25 2.79 6.97
C LEU A 110 -1.38 3.11 7.98
N GLY A 111 -1.93 2.07 8.63
CA GLY A 111 -2.93 2.25 9.69
C GLY A 111 -2.39 3.03 10.88
N PHE A 112 -1.15 2.78 11.28
CA PHE A 112 -0.49 3.55 12.33
C PHE A 112 -0.29 5.02 11.93
N LEU A 113 0.16 5.26 10.70
CA LEU A 113 0.34 6.62 10.16
C LEU A 113 -0.98 7.39 10.14
N ALA A 114 -2.07 6.74 9.73
CA ALA A 114 -3.41 7.34 9.72
C ALA A 114 -3.89 7.72 11.14
N LEU A 115 -3.72 6.84 12.14
CA LEU A 115 -4.10 7.17 13.52
C LEU A 115 -3.20 8.23 14.14
N ARG A 116 -1.90 8.21 13.83
CA ARG A 116 -0.94 9.14 14.44
C ARG A 116 -1.05 10.55 13.88
N THR A 117 -1.35 10.69 12.59
CA THR A 117 -1.43 11.98 11.90
C THR A 117 -2.85 12.53 11.80
N GLY A 118 -3.88 11.69 11.97
CA GLY A 118 -5.27 12.06 11.72
C GLY A 118 -5.57 12.35 10.24
N SER A 119 -4.65 12.04 9.32
CA SER A 119 -4.74 12.33 7.89
C SER A 119 -4.50 11.08 7.07
N LEU A 120 -5.18 10.99 5.91
CA LEU A 120 -4.96 9.91 4.95
C LEU A 120 -3.77 10.20 4.03
N TRP A 121 -3.45 11.48 3.79
CA TRP A 121 -2.43 11.87 2.80
C TRP A 121 -1.04 11.27 3.03
N PRO A 122 -0.51 11.20 4.26
CA PRO A 122 0.77 10.52 4.50
C PRO A 122 0.74 9.04 4.08
N GLY A 123 -0.37 8.35 4.34
CA GLY A 123 -0.58 6.96 3.93
C GLY A 123 -0.69 6.84 2.41
N VAL A 124 -1.48 7.71 1.77
CA VAL A 124 -1.67 7.74 0.30
C VAL A 124 -0.33 7.92 -0.41
N VAL A 125 0.50 8.86 0.05
CA VAL A 125 1.82 9.10 -0.55
C VAL A 125 2.75 7.92 -0.34
N ALA A 126 2.85 7.39 0.89
CA ALA A 126 3.71 6.24 1.18
C ALA A 126 3.31 4.99 0.38
N HIS A 127 2.01 4.75 0.25
CA HIS A 127 1.47 3.63 -0.49
C HIS A 127 1.64 3.80 -2.01
N ALA A 128 1.39 5.00 -2.55
CA ALA A 128 1.64 5.31 -3.96
C ALA A 128 3.13 5.18 -4.31
N LEU A 129 4.04 5.57 -3.41
CA LEU A 129 5.48 5.37 -3.60
C LEU A 129 5.86 3.90 -3.61
N HIS A 130 5.35 3.10 -2.67
CA HIS A 130 5.56 1.65 -2.66
C HIS A 130 5.11 1.00 -3.98
N ASN A 131 3.92 1.35 -4.45
CA ASN A 131 3.38 0.81 -5.70
C ASN A 131 4.16 1.33 -6.91
N GLY A 132 4.58 2.60 -6.89
CA GLY A 132 5.37 3.25 -7.93
C GLY A 132 6.74 2.61 -8.12
N VAL A 133 7.43 2.27 -7.03
CA VAL A 133 8.70 1.53 -7.07
C VAL A 133 8.48 0.14 -7.66
N THR A 134 7.40 -0.54 -7.26
CA THR A 134 7.07 -1.89 -7.75
C THR A 134 6.81 -1.89 -9.26
N VAL A 135 5.96 -0.98 -9.76
CA VAL A 135 5.64 -0.91 -11.20
C VAL A 135 6.81 -0.39 -12.03
N GLY A 136 7.59 0.55 -11.50
CA GLY A 136 8.79 1.05 -12.17
C GLY A 136 9.84 -0.04 -12.35
N ALA A 137 10.09 -0.84 -11.30
CA ALA A 137 10.98 -1.99 -11.37
C ALA A 137 10.47 -3.04 -12.37
N ALA A 138 9.16 -3.31 -12.39
CA ALA A 138 8.56 -4.23 -13.35
C ALA A 138 8.73 -3.76 -14.81
N LYS A 139 8.54 -2.47 -15.08
CA LYS A 139 8.73 -1.91 -16.43
C LYS A 139 10.18 -2.00 -16.90
N VAL A 140 11.14 -1.63 -16.04
CA VAL A 140 12.57 -1.79 -16.33
C VAL A 140 12.93 -3.25 -16.56
N TRP A 141 12.35 -4.17 -15.79
CA TRP A 141 12.53 -5.61 -15.98
C TRP A 141 12.12 -6.10 -17.37
N MET A 142 10.99 -5.59 -17.86
CA MET A 142 10.47 -5.99 -19.17
C MET A 142 11.23 -5.34 -20.34
N GLU A 143 11.68 -4.10 -20.18
CA GLU A 143 12.32 -3.34 -21.26
C GLU A 143 13.84 -3.58 -21.36
N ALA A 144 14.52 -3.91 -20.26
CA ALA A 144 15.97 -4.13 -20.22
C ALA A 144 16.38 -5.22 -19.19
N PRO A 145 16.15 -6.52 -19.47
CA PRO A 145 16.33 -7.62 -18.52
C PRO A 145 17.75 -7.72 -17.92
N GLU A 146 18.78 -7.36 -18.69
CA GLU A 146 20.18 -7.29 -18.24
C GLU A 146 20.39 -6.23 -17.13
N THR A 147 19.75 -5.07 -17.22
CA THR A 147 19.78 -4.05 -16.16
C THR A 147 18.93 -4.45 -14.95
N ALA A 148 17.87 -5.20 -15.21
CA ALA A 148 16.96 -5.69 -14.19
C ALA A 148 17.60 -6.76 -13.30
N THR A 149 18.55 -7.52 -13.85
CA THR A 149 19.40 -8.45 -13.09
C THR A 149 20.29 -7.68 -12.10
N ALA A 150 20.83 -6.51 -12.48
CA ALA A 150 21.53 -5.64 -11.53
C ALA A 150 20.57 -5.07 -10.46
N VAL A 151 19.36 -4.66 -10.83
CA VAL A 151 18.31 -4.27 -9.85
C VAL A 151 17.93 -5.43 -8.94
N ARG A 152 17.95 -6.69 -9.40
CA ARG A 152 17.74 -7.90 -8.58
C ARG A 152 18.94 -8.24 -7.69
N VAL A 153 20.16 -8.00 -8.14
CA VAL A 153 21.38 -8.32 -7.39
C VAL A 153 21.66 -7.26 -6.34
N PHE A 154 21.44 -5.98 -6.66
CA PHE A 154 21.52 -4.87 -5.71
C PHE A 154 20.22 -4.68 -4.90
N GLY A 155 19.09 -5.19 -5.39
CA GLY A 155 17.75 -5.05 -4.80
C GLY A 155 17.01 -6.39 -4.62
N GLY A 156 17.72 -7.44 -4.22
CA GLY A 156 17.23 -8.83 -4.07
C GLY A 156 16.02 -9.00 -3.14
N GLN A 157 14.84 -8.79 -3.73
CA GLN A 157 13.56 -9.51 -3.59
C GLN A 157 12.96 -9.71 -2.19
N ALA A 158 11.99 -8.85 -1.84
CA ALA A 158 11.06 -8.89 -0.69
C ALA A 158 11.46 -8.18 0.63
N PRO A 159 12.66 -8.36 1.22
CA PRO A 159 12.99 -7.68 2.47
C PRO A 159 13.37 -6.21 2.25
N ILE A 160 13.86 -5.78 1.08
CA ILE A 160 14.25 -4.37 0.88
C ILE A 160 13.03 -3.45 0.70
N ALA A 161 11.97 -3.88 0.00
CA ALA A 161 10.73 -3.10 -0.06
C ALA A 161 10.01 -3.08 1.29
N GLY A 162 10.07 -4.20 2.05
CA GLY A 162 9.60 -4.26 3.43
C GLY A 162 10.42 -3.39 4.39
N ILE A 163 11.75 -3.42 4.30
CA ILE A 163 12.69 -2.61 5.10
C ILE A 163 12.60 -1.14 4.69
N ALA A 164 12.47 -0.81 3.41
CA ALA A 164 12.28 0.55 2.92
C ALA A 164 10.89 1.08 3.29
N GLY A 165 9.85 0.24 3.27
CA GLY A 165 8.51 0.58 3.77
C GLY A 165 8.51 0.79 5.28
N LEU A 166 9.18 -0.08 6.05
CA LEU A 166 9.37 0.05 7.50
C LEU A 166 10.29 1.23 7.86
N ALA A 167 11.29 1.53 7.05
CA ALA A 167 12.19 2.68 7.22
C ALA A 167 11.51 3.99 6.83
N ALA A 168 10.68 4.01 5.79
CA ALA A 168 9.86 5.17 5.42
C ALA A 168 8.77 5.42 6.47
N ALA A 169 8.12 4.36 6.99
CA ALA A 169 7.22 4.46 8.12
C ALA A 169 7.98 4.96 9.36
N GLY A 170 9.12 4.36 9.70
CA GLY A 170 9.99 4.78 10.80
C GLY A 170 10.47 6.22 10.70
N ALA A 171 10.87 6.68 9.52
CA ALA A 171 11.28 8.04 9.24
C ALA A 171 10.09 9.01 9.33
N GLY A 172 8.92 8.66 8.79
CA GLY A 172 7.70 9.44 8.94
C GLY A 172 7.29 9.60 10.40
N LEU A 173 7.44 8.55 11.20
CA LEU A 173 7.15 8.56 12.63
C LEU A 173 8.17 9.35 13.44
N LEU A 174 9.45 9.25 13.09
CA LEU A 174 10.51 10.06 13.67
C LEU A 174 10.28 11.53 13.36
N LEU A 175 9.97 11.89 12.11
CA LEU A 175 9.70 13.27 11.71
C LEU A 175 8.45 13.84 12.41
N VAL A 176 7.37 13.07 12.55
CA VAL A 176 6.18 13.48 13.30
C VAL A 176 6.46 13.60 14.81
N HIS A 177 7.26 12.70 15.38
CA HIS A 177 7.67 12.78 16.78
C HIS A 177 8.55 13.99 17.05
N LEU A 178 9.50 14.28 16.15
CA LEU A 178 10.36 15.47 16.24
C LEU A 178 9.56 16.75 16.02
N SER A 179 8.59 16.78 15.11
CA SER A 179 7.75 17.97 14.87
C SER A 179 6.77 18.26 15.99
N THR A 180 6.30 17.24 16.71
CA THR A 180 5.41 17.38 17.87
C THR A 180 6.16 17.65 19.18
N ARG A 181 7.47 17.42 19.22
CA ARG A 181 8.33 17.80 20.35
C ARG A 181 8.69 19.27 20.39
N SER A 182 8.57 20.00 19.29
CA SER A 182 8.96 21.43 19.20
C SER A 182 7.92 22.42 19.75
N ALA A 183 6.97 21.97 20.57
CA ALA A 183 6.05 22.86 21.30
C ALA A 183 6.14 22.81 22.85
N PRO A 184 7.30 22.77 23.52
CA PRO A 184 7.39 23.09 24.94
C PRO A 184 7.82 24.56 25.06
N GLY A 185 6.85 25.47 25.10
CA GLY A 185 7.15 26.90 25.30
C GLY A 185 5.93 27.83 25.32
N ALA A 186 4.78 27.42 24.77
CA ALA A 186 3.57 28.26 24.78
C ALA A 186 2.68 28.09 26.02
N ARG A 187 3.05 27.22 26.97
CA ARG A 187 2.23 26.92 28.17
C ARG A 187 2.67 27.67 29.43
N ASP A 188 3.87 28.26 29.45
CA ASP A 188 4.40 28.93 30.64
C ASP A 188 4.01 30.42 30.73
N SER A 189 3.37 30.99 29.70
CA SER A 189 2.95 32.40 29.69
C SER A 189 1.49 32.66 30.09
N LEU A 190 0.71 31.62 30.40
CA LEU A 190 -0.71 31.75 30.78
C LEU A 190 -0.97 31.57 32.29
N GLY A 191 0.07 31.31 33.08
CA GLY A 191 -0.02 31.08 34.53
C GLY A 191 0.51 32.21 35.42
N ALA A 192 1.01 33.31 34.84
CA ALA A 192 1.53 34.42 35.63
C ALA A 192 0.37 35.26 36.21
N PRO A 193 0.23 35.38 37.54
CA PRO A 193 -0.77 36.27 38.12
C PRO A 193 -0.45 37.73 37.74
N PRO A 194 -1.48 38.58 37.54
CA PRO A 194 -1.26 39.98 37.20
C PRO A 194 -0.47 40.70 38.31
N PRO A 195 0.41 41.65 37.96
CA PRO A 195 1.18 42.39 38.96
C PRO A 195 0.22 43.21 39.84
N SER A 196 0.36 43.05 41.16
CA SER A 196 -0.35 43.85 42.15
C SER A 196 0.20 45.27 42.14
N GLY A 197 -0.55 46.19 41.52
CA GLY A 197 -0.32 47.63 41.55
C GLY A 197 -1.66 48.35 41.60
#